data_AF-A0A087L1R2-F1
#
_entry.id   AF-A0A087L1R2-F1
#
_cell.length_a   1.000
_cell.length_b   1.000
_cell.length_c   1.000
_cell.angle_alpha   90.00
_cell.angle_beta   90.00
_cell.angle_gamma   90.00
#
_symmetry.space_group_name_H-M   'P 1'
#
loop_
_entity.id
_entity.type
_entity.pdbx_description
1 polymer ?
#
loop_
_entity_poly.entity_id
_entity_poly.type
_entity_poly.pdbx_seq_one_letter_code
_entity_poly.pdbx_strand_id
1 'polypeptide(L)'
;MELKSLPWRGMLIALGVAVVLGGIYQKGYLHGQGDATLAGNAALSELQATFDREKREQTDRDNAALRAWQERYQAQVLAAHQAEVGYQATLASLQQQKQQLLRKIDDVTQRWIDEQGQPHAVQCVFTRGFVQQYNAAFGVAESGAQNGAATVTAQPGQAPGPVHPADARLRDSGVTQRDILANITDNGPQCQALSAQVNGLLDYIEGLQQ
;
A
#
# COMPACT_ATOMS: atom_id res chain seq x y z
N MET A 1 -44.59 -47.63 -101.00
CA MET A 1 -44.06 -47.17 -99.70
C MET A 1 -42.61 -46.78 -99.93
N GLU A 2 -42.34 -45.51 -100.24
CA GLU A 2 -40.97 -45.03 -100.42
C GLU A 2 -40.45 -44.49 -99.08
N LEU A 3 -39.51 -45.23 -98.47
CA LEU A 3 -38.80 -44.80 -97.27
C LEU A 3 -37.80 -43.71 -97.66
N LYS A 4 -38.16 -42.49 -97.28
CA LYS A 4 -37.39 -41.25 -97.31
C LYS A 4 -35.98 -41.47 -96.75
N SER A 5 -34.96 -41.13 -97.54
CA SER A 5 -33.54 -41.27 -97.17
C SER A 5 -33.21 -40.48 -95.89
N LEU A 6 -32.77 -41.19 -94.85
CA LEU A 6 -32.28 -40.58 -93.61
C LEU A 6 -31.00 -39.78 -93.90
N PRO A 7 -30.86 -38.54 -93.40
CA PRO A 7 -29.68 -37.71 -93.61
C PRO A 7 -28.52 -38.15 -92.70
N TRP A 8 -27.98 -39.34 -92.95
CA TRP A 8 -26.91 -39.99 -92.17
C TRP A 8 -25.70 -39.08 -91.92
N ARG A 9 -25.37 -38.22 -92.90
CA ARG A 9 -24.29 -37.23 -92.79
C ARG A 9 -24.53 -36.19 -91.69
N GLY A 10 -25.77 -35.74 -91.51
CA GLY A 10 -26.11 -34.76 -90.46
C GLY A 10 -25.99 -35.34 -89.05
N MET A 11 -26.35 -36.63 -88.89
CA MET A 11 -26.25 -37.33 -87.61
C MET A 11 -24.80 -37.57 -87.18
N LEU A 12 -23.91 -37.90 -88.12
CA LEU A 12 -22.47 -38.02 -87.84
C LEU A 12 -21.83 -36.70 -87.44
N ILE A 13 -22.23 -35.58 -88.07
CA ILE A 13 -21.75 -34.25 -87.69
C ILE A 13 -22.23 -33.90 -86.27
N ALA A 14 -23.50 -34.14 -85.96
CA ALA A 14 -24.04 -33.91 -84.62
C ALA A 14 -23.32 -34.74 -83.54
N LEU A 15 -23.00 -36.00 -83.84
CA LEU A 15 -22.22 -36.87 -82.95
C LEU A 15 -20.80 -36.33 -82.73
N GLY A 16 -20.12 -35.91 -83.80
CA GLY A 16 -18.80 -35.30 -83.71
C GLY A 16 -18.79 -34.03 -82.87
N VAL A 17 -19.80 -33.17 -83.04
CA VAL A 17 -19.98 -31.96 -82.23
C VAL A 17 -20.23 -32.30 -80.76
N ALA A 18 -21.06 -33.30 -80.45
CA ALA A 18 -21.31 -33.74 -79.08
C ALA A 18 -20.06 -34.29 -78.38
N VAL A 19 -19.22 -35.04 -79.09
CA VAL A 19 -17.95 -35.56 -78.57
C VAL A 19 -16.96 -34.42 -78.29
N VAL A 20 -16.87 -33.45 -79.19
CA VAL A 20 -16.02 -32.26 -78.99
C VAL A 20 -16.49 -31.45 -77.79
N LEU A 21 -17.80 -31.20 -77.66
CA LEU A 21 -18.38 -30.48 -76.52
C LEU A 21 -18.16 -31.23 -75.20
N GLY A 22 -18.31 -32.57 -75.19
CA GLY A 22 -18.02 -33.40 -74.03
C GLY A 22 -16.55 -33.35 -73.60
N GLY A 23 -15.62 -33.40 -74.57
CA GLY A 23 -14.18 -33.29 -74.31
C GLY A 23 -13.77 -31.91 -73.77
N ILE A 24 -14.36 -30.84 -74.30
CA ILE A 24 -14.14 -29.46 -73.80
C ILE A 24 -14.67 -29.34 -72.36
N TYR A 25 -15.87 -29.86 -72.08
CA TYR A 25 -16.47 -29.83 -70.75
C TYR A 25 -15.63 -30.59 -69.72
N GLN A 26 -15.20 -31.82 -70.03
CA GLN A 26 -14.42 -32.63 -69.10
C GLN A 26 -13.03 -32.03 -68.83
N LYS A 27 -12.38 -31.47 -69.85
CA LYS A 27 -11.09 -30.79 -69.69
C LYS A 27 -11.24 -29.50 -68.87
N GLY A 28 -12.28 -28.70 -69.13
CA GLY A 28 -12.57 -27.50 -68.35
C GLY A 28 -12.92 -27.80 -66.90
N TYR A 29 -13.69 -28.86 -66.65
CA TYR A 29 -14.09 -29.28 -65.31
C TYR A 29 -12.90 -29.78 -64.48
N LEU A 30 -12.07 -30.66 -65.04
CA LEU A 30 -10.88 -31.18 -64.35
C LEU A 30 -9.85 -30.09 -64.08
N HIS A 31 -9.62 -29.19 -65.04
CA HIS A 31 -8.69 -28.08 -64.87
C HIS A 31 -9.21 -27.07 -63.83
N GLY A 32 -10.48 -26.68 -63.93
CA GLY A 32 -11.11 -25.75 -63.00
C GLY A 32 -11.17 -26.29 -61.56
N GLN A 33 -11.43 -27.59 -61.35
CA GLN A 33 -11.36 -28.19 -60.02
C GLN A 33 -9.95 -28.21 -59.45
N GLY A 34 -8.93 -28.53 -60.26
CA GLY A 34 -7.53 -28.50 -59.85
C GLY A 34 -7.09 -27.10 -59.42
N ASP A 35 -7.36 -26.09 -60.26
CA ASP A 35 -7.01 -24.70 -59.98
C ASP A 35 -7.75 -24.15 -58.76
N ALA A 36 -9.05 -24.45 -58.62
CA ALA A 36 -9.83 -24.04 -57.46
C ALA A 36 -9.34 -24.70 -56.16
N THR A 37 -8.93 -25.97 -56.21
CA THR A 37 -8.39 -26.69 -55.05
C THR A 37 -7.02 -26.12 -54.64
N LEU A 38 -6.15 -25.82 -55.60
CA LEU A 38 -4.85 -25.20 -55.34
C LEU A 38 -4.99 -23.80 -54.75
N ALA A 39 -5.85 -22.97 -55.34
CA ALA A 39 -6.13 -21.63 -54.84
C ALA A 39 -6.76 -21.66 -53.43
N GLY A 40 -7.69 -22.58 -53.19
CA GLY A 40 -8.30 -22.77 -51.87
C GLY A 40 -7.30 -23.23 -50.82
N ASN A 41 -6.45 -24.20 -51.14
CA ASN A 41 -5.39 -24.67 -50.23
C ASN A 41 -4.36 -23.58 -49.94
N ALA A 42 -3.97 -22.79 -50.94
CA ALA A 42 -3.07 -21.65 -50.75
C ALA A 42 -3.70 -20.60 -49.81
N ALA A 43 -4.95 -20.20 -50.05
CA ALA A 43 -5.66 -19.25 -49.20
C ALA A 43 -5.85 -19.76 -47.77
N LEU A 44 -6.15 -21.05 -47.58
CA LEU A 44 -6.24 -21.66 -46.25
C LEU A 44 -4.88 -21.66 -45.53
N SER A 45 -3.80 -21.99 -46.24
CA SER A 45 -2.45 -22.00 -45.65
C SER A 45 -2.00 -20.60 -45.23
N GLU A 46 -2.32 -19.57 -46.03
CA GLU A 46 -2.02 -18.17 -45.71
C GLU A 46 -2.84 -17.68 -44.52
N LEU A 47 -4.14 -18.03 -44.47
CA LEU A 47 -5.01 -17.70 -43.33
C LEU A 47 -4.52 -18.36 -42.04
N GLN A 48 -4.10 -19.62 -42.11
CA GLN A 48 -3.56 -20.33 -40.96
C GLN A 48 -2.23 -19.71 -40.49
N ALA A 49 -1.32 -19.39 -41.43
CA ALA A 49 -0.05 -18.76 -41.11
C ALA A 49 -0.22 -17.38 -40.46
N THR A 50 -1.16 -16.57 -40.95
CA THR A 50 -1.48 -15.26 -40.37
C THR A 50 -2.09 -15.41 -38.99
N PHE A 51 -3.05 -16.32 -38.79
CA PHE A 51 -3.64 -16.59 -37.48
C PHE A 51 -2.59 -17.08 -36.47
N ASP A 52 -1.73 -18.03 -36.85
CA ASP A 52 -0.66 -18.54 -35.99
C ASP A 52 0.33 -17.45 -35.63
N ARG A 53 0.64 -16.54 -36.57
CA ARG A 53 1.50 -15.40 -36.32
C ARG A 53 0.86 -14.41 -35.34
N GLU A 54 -0.40 -14.02 -35.56
CA GLU A 54 -1.11 -13.11 -34.66
C GLU A 54 -1.22 -13.68 -33.25
N LYS A 55 -1.51 -14.99 -33.13
CA LYS A 55 -1.59 -15.67 -31.84
C LYS A 55 -0.25 -15.69 -31.11
N ARG A 56 0.86 -15.88 -31.82
CA ARG A 56 2.21 -15.79 -31.25
C ARG A 56 2.52 -14.37 -30.81
N GLU A 57 2.29 -13.39 -31.67
CA GLU A 57 2.51 -11.98 -31.34
C GLU A 57 1.68 -11.54 -30.14
N GLN A 58 0.43 -12.01 -30.01
CA GLN A 58 -0.42 -11.75 -28.85
C GLN A 58 0.16 -12.39 -27.59
N THR A 59 0.55 -13.67 -27.66
CA THR A 59 1.13 -14.39 -26.51
C THR A 59 2.43 -13.73 -26.05
N ASP A 60 3.26 -13.25 -26.98
CA ASP A 60 4.51 -12.55 -26.66
C ASP A 60 4.24 -11.20 -25.98
N ARG A 61 3.23 -10.45 -26.44
CA ARG A 61 2.79 -9.20 -25.79
C ARG A 61 2.24 -9.45 -24.40
N ASP A 62 1.39 -10.46 -24.22
CA ASP A 62 0.82 -10.82 -22.93
C ASP A 62 1.92 -11.28 -21.95
N ASN A 63 2.88 -12.08 -22.41
CA ASN A 63 4.03 -12.50 -21.61
C ASN A 63 4.97 -11.33 -21.27
N ALA A 64 5.17 -10.37 -22.17
CA ALA A 64 5.94 -9.16 -21.89
C ALA A 64 5.23 -8.27 -20.85
N ALA A 65 3.91 -8.09 -21.00
CA ALA A 65 3.09 -7.35 -20.06
C ALA A 65 3.10 -8.00 -18.68
N LEU A 66 2.97 -9.34 -18.60
CA LEU A 66 3.02 -10.10 -17.36
C LEU A 66 4.38 -9.94 -16.66
N ARG A 67 5.49 -10.03 -17.40
CA ARG A 67 6.85 -9.81 -16.85
C ARG A 67 7.01 -8.40 -16.30
N ALA A 68 6.59 -7.39 -17.06
CA ALA A 68 6.64 -6.00 -16.61
C ALA A 68 5.74 -5.73 -15.38
N TRP A 69 4.64 -6.47 -15.24
CA TRP A 69 3.79 -6.43 -14.04
C TRP A 69 4.48 -7.10 -12.84
N GLN A 70 5.08 -8.28 -13.06
CA GLN A 70 5.83 -9.00 -12.02
C GLN A 70 7.02 -8.19 -11.50
N GLU A 71 7.79 -7.56 -12.38
CA GLU A 71 8.92 -6.70 -11.99
C GLU A 71 8.46 -5.51 -11.16
N ARG A 72 7.39 -4.81 -11.59
CA ARG A 72 6.81 -3.70 -10.82
C ARG A 72 6.30 -4.16 -9.46
N TYR A 73 5.61 -5.30 -9.41
CA TYR A 73 5.12 -5.87 -8.17
C TYR A 73 6.28 -6.23 -7.22
N GLN A 74 7.34 -6.86 -7.71
CA GLN A 74 8.51 -7.19 -6.91
C GLN A 74 9.22 -5.95 -6.37
N ALA A 75 9.39 -4.91 -7.21
CA ALA A 75 9.96 -3.64 -6.78
C ALA A 75 9.12 -2.99 -5.67
N GLN A 76 7.79 -3.02 -5.82
CA GLN A 76 6.85 -2.48 -4.84
C GLN A 76 6.90 -3.25 -3.51
N VAL A 77 6.97 -4.58 -3.56
CA VAL A 77 7.12 -5.43 -2.36
C VAL A 77 8.46 -5.19 -1.66
N LEU A 78 9.55 -5.06 -2.42
CA LEU A 78 10.87 -4.79 -1.86
C LEU A 78 10.92 -3.42 -1.18
N ALA A 79 10.38 -2.38 -1.82
CA ALA A 79 10.28 -1.05 -1.24
C ALA A 79 9.44 -1.05 0.05
N ALA A 80 8.29 -1.73 0.04
CA ALA A 80 7.45 -1.87 1.23
C ALA A 80 8.18 -2.61 2.37
N HIS A 81 8.88 -3.71 2.07
CA HIS A 81 9.66 -4.44 3.06
C HIS A 81 10.80 -3.59 3.64
N GLN A 82 11.51 -2.83 2.81
CA GLN A 82 12.56 -1.92 3.29
C GLN A 82 12.00 -0.84 4.22
N ALA A 83 10.85 -0.25 3.87
CA ALA A 83 10.17 0.72 4.71
C ALA A 83 9.77 0.10 6.07
N GLU A 84 9.22 -1.12 6.07
CA GLU A 84 8.84 -1.84 7.29
C GLU A 84 10.05 -2.12 8.20
N VAL A 85 11.17 -2.58 7.63
CA VAL A 85 12.41 -2.80 8.40
C VAL A 85 12.92 -1.50 9.00
N GLY A 86 12.92 -0.40 8.24
CA GLY A 86 13.33 0.92 8.73
C GLY A 86 12.43 1.43 9.86
N TYR A 87 11.12 1.20 9.74
CA TYR A 87 10.14 1.55 10.76
C TYR A 87 10.37 0.76 12.06
N GLN A 88 10.53 -0.57 11.97
CA GLN A 88 10.80 -1.41 13.14
C GLN A 88 12.11 -1.03 13.85
N ALA A 89 13.18 -0.73 13.09
CA ALA A 89 14.44 -0.27 13.65
C ALA A 89 14.29 1.08 14.38
N THR A 90 13.49 1.99 13.82
CA THR A 90 13.16 3.28 14.44
C THR A 90 12.42 3.08 15.77
N LEU A 91 11.40 2.21 15.80
CA LEU A 91 10.67 1.89 17.02
C LEU A 91 11.59 1.30 18.11
N ALA A 92 12.47 0.36 17.75
CA ALA A 92 13.42 -0.22 18.70
C ALA A 92 14.37 0.84 19.28
N SER A 93 14.89 1.74 18.44
CA SER A 93 15.76 2.84 18.89
C SER A 93 15.03 3.79 19.83
N LEU A 94 13.78 4.17 19.51
CA LEU A 94 12.94 5.01 20.35
C LEU A 94 12.69 4.38 21.73
N GLN A 95 12.42 3.08 21.77
CA GLN A 95 12.23 2.36 23.04
C GLN A 95 13.51 2.36 23.90
N GLN A 96 14.66 2.10 23.29
CA GLN A 96 15.94 2.14 24.00
C GLN A 96 16.25 3.54 24.53
N GLN A 97 16.05 4.57 23.72
CA GLN A 97 16.23 5.97 24.13
C GLN A 97 15.30 6.33 25.28
N LYS A 98 14.01 5.96 25.20
CA LYS A 98 13.04 6.15 26.28
C LYS A 98 13.54 5.54 27.60
N GLN A 99 14.02 4.30 27.59
CA GLN A 99 14.57 3.66 28.80
C GLN A 99 15.81 4.38 29.35
N GLN A 100 16.67 4.92 28.49
CA GLN A 100 17.82 5.72 28.91
C GLN A 100 17.40 7.05 29.52
N LEU A 101 16.42 7.74 28.93
CA LEU A 101 15.89 8.99 29.46
C LEU A 101 15.24 8.77 30.82
N LEU A 102 14.42 7.73 30.98
CA LEU A 102 13.82 7.39 32.28
C LEU A 102 14.89 7.19 33.36
N ARG A 103 15.98 6.47 33.07
CA ARG A 103 17.09 6.32 34.02
C ARG A 103 17.79 7.64 34.37
N LYS A 104 17.93 8.55 33.40
CA LYS A 104 18.51 9.88 33.65
C LYS A 104 17.58 10.78 34.46
N ILE A 105 16.26 10.65 34.30
CA ILE A 105 15.28 11.39 35.11
C ILE A 105 15.46 11.06 36.58
N ASP A 106 15.66 9.80 36.92
CA ASP A 106 15.90 9.35 38.30
C ASP A 106 17.14 10.01 38.89
N ASP A 107 18.21 10.13 38.10
CA ASP A 107 19.47 10.76 38.51
C ASP A 107 19.32 12.27 38.75
N VAL A 108 18.65 13.00 37.83
CA VAL A 108 18.57 14.47 37.88
C VAL A 108 17.48 15.02 38.79
N THR A 109 16.53 14.20 39.24
CA THR A 109 15.39 14.66 40.06
C THR A 109 15.52 14.34 41.54
N GLN A 110 16.46 13.47 41.95
CA GLN A 110 16.60 13.08 43.35
C GLN A 110 17.43 14.06 44.19
N ARG A 111 18.50 14.62 43.61
CA ARG A 111 19.41 15.54 44.32
C ARG A 111 20.00 16.56 43.38
N TRP A 112 20.27 17.75 43.89
CA TRP A 112 21.11 18.74 43.22
C TRP A 112 22.41 18.96 44.00
N ILE A 113 23.46 19.35 43.31
CA ILE A 113 24.78 19.62 43.90
C ILE A 113 25.00 21.13 43.82
N ASP A 114 25.37 21.76 44.94
CA ASP A 114 25.71 23.18 44.96
C ASP A 114 27.11 23.47 44.41
N GLU A 115 27.47 24.76 44.32
CA GLU A 115 28.78 25.19 43.82
C GLU A 115 29.94 24.68 44.70
N GLN A 116 29.65 24.26 45.93
CA GLN A 116 30.60 23.71 46.90
C GLN A 116 30.64 22.17 46.88
N GLY A 117 29.90 21.52 45.99
CA GLY A 117 29.88 20.07 45.83
C GLY A 117 28.99 19.32 46.83
N GLN A 118 28.15 20.00 47.61
CA GLN A 118 27.29 19.38 48.61
C GLN A 118 25.94 18.96 48.02
N PRO A 119 25.44 17.75 48.34
CA PRO A 119 24.16 17.27 47.86
C PRO A 119 22.98 17.82 48.67
N HIS A 120 21.96 18.27 47.97
CA HIS A 120 20.71 18.80 48.52
C HIS A 120 19.50 18.09 47.92
N ALA A 121 18.45 17.88 48.72
CA ALA A 121 17.19 17.33 48.23
C ALA A 121 16.48 18.35 47.32
N VAL A 122 15.92 17.88 46.21
CA VAL A 122 15.10 18.72 45.33
C VAL A 122 13.72 18.89 45.97
N GLN A 123 13.32 20.13 46.26
CA GLN A 123 11.96 20.47 46.68
C GLN A 123 11.30 21.33 45.60
N CYS A 124 10.43 20.70 44.81
CA CYS A 124 9.62 21.38 43.80
C CYS A 124 8.16 21.03 44.05
N VAL A 125 7.31 22.03 44.33
CA VAL A 125 5.89 21.84 44.58
C VAL A 125 5.11 22.26 43.33
N PHE A 126 4.43 21.31 42.71
CA PHE A 126 3.48 21.61 41.64
C PHE A 126 2.08 21.74 42.22
N THR A 127 1.43 22.87 41.97
CA THR A 127 0.06 23.09 42.43
C THR A 127 -0.93 22.30 41.58
N ARG A 128 -2.12 22.01 42.13
CA ARG A 128 -3.21 21.39 41.36
C ARG A 128 -3.57 22.18 40.10
N GLY A 129 -3.55 23.51 40.20
CA GLY A 129 -3.77 24.42 39.07
C GLY A 129 -2.67 24.33 38.00
N PHE A 130 -1.40 24.13 38.39
CA PHE A 130 -0.32 23.87 37.44
C PHE A 130 -0.58 22.58 36.65
N VAL A 131 -0.89 21.48 37.35
CA VAL A 131 -1.12 20.16 36.72
C VAL A 131 -2.35 20.20 35.81
N GLN A 132 -3.38 20.95 36.20
CA GLN A 132 -4.57 21.20 35.38
C GLN A 132 -4.19 21.86 34.04
N GLN A 133 -3.40 22.94 34.05
CA GLN A 133 -2.93 23.59 32.82
C GLN A 133 -2.01 22.70 31.99
N TYR A 134 -1.13 21.94 32.66
CA TYR A 134 -0.25 20.98 32.01
C TYR A 134 -1.05 19.90 31.24
N ASN A 135 -2.06 19.28 31.86
CA ASN A 135 -2.91 18.28 31.22
C ASN A 135 -3.75 18.87 30.08
N ALA A 136 -4.24 20.11 30.24
CA ALA A 136 -4.97 20.81 29.20
C ALA A 136 -4.13 21.02 27.92
N ALA A 137 -2.81 21.24 28.07
CA ALA A 137 -1.90 21.36 26.93
C ALA A 137 -1.78 20.05 26.11
N PHE A 138 -2.01 18.89 26.74
CA PHE A 138 -2.09 17.59 26.05
C PHE A 138 -3.50 17.24 25.58
N GLY A 139 -4.46 18.18 25.66
CA GLY A 139 -5.84 17.97 25.21
C GLY A 139 -6.67 17.07 26.14
N VAL A 140 -6.19 16.78 27.35
CA VAL A 140 -6.96 16.03 28.35
C VAL A 140 -8.01 16.98 28.94
N ALA A 141 -9.25 16.85 28.48
CA ALA A 141 -10.37 17.64 28.99
C ALA A 141 -10.56 17.39 30.50
N GLU A 142 -10.95 18.44 31.22
CA GLU A 142 -11.21 18.43 32.67
C GLU A 142 -12.43 17.57 33.03
N SER A 143 -12.26 16.26 32.95
CA SER A 143 -13.23 15.30 33.46
C SER A 143 -13.04 15.18 34.96
N GLY A 144 -13.41 16.23 35.70
CA GLY A 144 -13.61 16.16 37.14
C GLY A 144 -12.58 16.89 38.01
N ALA A 145 -12.47 18.21 37.85
CA ALA A 145 -11.93 19.11 38.88
C ALA A 145 -12.76 19.13 40.20
N GLN A 146 -13.57 18.11 40.47
CA GLN A 146 -14.43 18.06 41.65
C GLN A 146 -14.25 16.81 42.53
N ASN A 147 -13.74 15.66 42.05
CA ASN A 147 -13.76 14.43 42.87
C ASN A 147 -12.50 13.54 42.77
N GLY A 148 -11.37 14.07 42.32
CA GLY A 148 -10.08 13.37 42.35
C GLY A 148 -9.32 13.60 43.66
N ALA A 149 -9.95 13.33 44.80
CA ALA A 149 -9.20 13.17 46.04
C ALA A 149 -8.35 11.90 45.88
N ALA A 150 -7.13 12.04 45.38
CA ALA A 150 -6.07 11.11 45.77
C ALA A 150 -6.13 11.11 47.30
N THR A 151 -6.50 9.95 47.85
CA THR A 151 -6.58 9.70 49.29
C THR A 151 -5.21 9.92 49.90
N VAL A 152 -4.93 11.18 50.23
CA VAL A 152 -3.94 11.54 51.22
C VAL A 152 -4.43 10.90 52.50
N THR A 153 -3.65 9.97 53.03
CA THR A 153 -3.74 9.55 54.42
C THR A 153 -3.69 10.80 55.29
N ALA A 154 -4.87 11.30 55.66
CA ALA A 154 -5.00 12.41 56.57
C ALA A 154 -4.40 11.97 57.92
N GLN A 155 -3.36 12.67 58.36
CA GLN A 155 -2.84 12.53 59.70
C GLN A 155 -3.99 12.81 60.69
N PRO A 156 -4.27 11.94 61.68
CA PRO A 156 -5.40 12.15 62.58
C PRO A 156 -5.10 13.38 63.45
N GLY A 157 -5.92 14.43 63.35
CA GLY A 157 -5.90 15.54 64.33
C GLY A 157 -6.19 16.95 63.84
N GLN A 158 -6.20 17.24 62.53
CA GLN A 158 -6.42 18.61 62.06
C GLN A 158 -7.79 18.78 61.40
N ALA A 159 -8.71 19.50 62.05
CA ALA A 159 -9.95 19.95 61.42
C ALA A 159 -9.62 20.92 60.27
N PRO A 160 -10.12 20.68 59.04
CA PRO A 160 -9.86 21.58 57.93
C PRO A 160 -10.63 22.90 58.14
N GLY A 161 -9.91 24.01 58.24
CA GLY A 161 -10.50 25.35 58.21
C GLY A 161 -11.15 25.67 56.85
N PRO A 162 -12.01 26.69 56.76
CA PRO A 162 -12.72 27.04 55.54
C PRO A 162 -11.73 27.41 54.43
N VAL A 163 -11.81 26.72 53.30
CA VAL A 163 -10.90 26.89 52.15
C VAL A 163 -11.66 27.62 51.06
N HIS A 164 -11.18 28.77 50.60
CA HIS A 164 -11.74 29.39 49.41
C HIS A 164 -11.44 28.50 48.18
N PRO A 165 -12.37 28.34 47.22
CA PRO A 165 -12.15 27.51 46.03
C PRO A 165 -10.94 27.96 45.18
N ALA A 166 -10.51 29.22 45.31
CA ALA A 166 -9.26 29.71 44.73
C ALA A 166 -8.01 29.05 45.35
N ASP A 167 -8.01 28.84 46.67
CA ASP A 167 -6.92 28.23 47.41
C ASP A 167 -6.82 26.72 47.13
N ALA A 168 -7.93 26.09 46.75
CA ALA A 168 -7.95 24.68 46.37
C ALA A 168 -7.05 24.37 45.17
N ARG A 169 -6.90 25.30 44.22
CA ARG A 169 -5.99 25.16 43.06
C ARG A 169 -4.53 25.37 43.41
N LEU A 170 -4.23 26.08 44.50
CA LEU A 170 -2.87 26.35 44.97
C LEU A 170 -2.33 25.24 45.88
N ARG A 171 -3.17 24.27 46.26
CA ARG A 171 -2.75 23.10 47.03
C ARG A 171 -1.75 22.26 46.24
N ASP A 172 -0.89 21.59 47.00
CA ASP A 172 -0.02 20.55 46.47
C ASP A 172 -0.84 19.52 45.69
N SER A 173 -0.36 19.22 44.48
CA SER A 173 -0.93 18.20 43.61
C SER A 173 -0.43 16.80 43.95
N GLY A 174 0.69 16.67 44.65
CA GLY A 174 1.42 15.41 44.84
C GLY A 174 2.19 14.96 43.60
N VAL A 175 2.14 15.71 42.50
CA VAL A 175 2.94 15.47 41.29
C VAL A 175 4.35 15.98 41.53
N THR A 176 5.34 15.17 41.18
CA THR A 176 6.76 15.46 41.37
C THR A 176 7.41 15.90 40.05
N GLN A 177 8.62 16.46 40.12
CA GLN A 177 9.40 16.81 38.92
C GLN A 177 9.67 15.58 38.04
N ARG A 178 9.86 14.42 38.67
CA ARG A 178 10.01 13.13 38.01
C ARG A 178 8.77 12.80 37.16
N ASP A 179 7.58 12.99 37.69
CA ASP A 179 6.33 12.64 36.99
C ASP A 179 6.14 13.49 35.73
N ILE A 180 6.43 14.79 35.81
CA ILE A 180 6.37 15.71 34.66
C ILE A 180 7.39 15.31 33.59
N LEU A 181 8.64 15.05 33.99
CA LEU A 181 9.71 14.64 33.08
C LEU A 181 9.46 13.27 32.44
N ALA A 182 8.94 12.32 33.23
CA ALA A 182 8.58 11.00 32.76
C ALA A 182 7.45 11.09 31.73
N ASN A 183 6.41 11.88 32.00
CA ASN A 183 5.32 12.05 31.04
C ASN A 183 5.79 12.69 29.72
N ILE A 184 6.63 13.72 29.76
CA ILE A 184 7.20 14.31 28.52
C ILE A 184 8.08 13.29 27.77
N THR A 185 8.87 12.50 28.51
CA THR A 185 9.71 11.43 27.94
C THR A 185 8.89 10.30 27.32
N ASP A 186 7.73 9.99 27.89
CA ASP A 186 6.81 8.98 27.36
C ASP A 186 6.11 9.44 26.09
N ASN A 187 5.81 10.75 25.98
CA ASN A 187 5.14 11.34 24.82
C ASN A 187 6.11 11.73 23.70
N GLY A 188 7.37 12.05 24.01
CA GLY A 188 8.40 12.43 23.02
C GLY A 188 8.55 11.43 21.86
N PRO A 189 8.65 10.11 22.11
CA PRO A 189 8.66 9.09 21.07
C PRO A 189 7.44 9.11 20.16
N GLN A 190 6.25 9.47 20.66
CA GLN A 190 5.04 9.55 19.84
C GLN A 190 5.12 10.70 18.84
N CYS A 191 5.62 11.88 19.26
CA CYS A 191 5.84 13.01 18.36
C CYS A 191 6.88 12.69 17.28
N GLN A 192 7.96 11.99 17.65
CA GLN A 192 8.99 11.56 16.70
C GLN A 192 8.45 10.50 15.73
N ALA A 193 7.68 9.53 16.22
CA ALA A 193 7.05 8.51 15.38
C ALA A 193 6.02 9.10 14.42
N LEU A 194 5.23 10.09 14.83
CA LEU A 194 4.30 10.81 13.96
C LEU A 194 5.06 11.57 12.85
N SER A 195 6.15 12.25 13.21
CA SER A 195 6.99 12.96 12.24
C SER A 195 7.61 11.99 11.22
N ALA A 196 8.10 10.83 11.68
CA ALA A 196 8.64 9.79 10.81
C ALA A 196 7.58 9.20 9.88
N GLN A 197 6.35 8.98 10.36
CA GLN A 197 5.23 8.51 9.54
C GLN A 197 4.86 9.52 8.44
N VAL A 198 4.77 10.82 8.77
CA VAL A 198 4.47 11.87 7.78
C VAL A 198 5.55 11.92 6.70
N ASN A 199 6.83 11.88 7.09
CA ASN A 199 7.94 11.88 6.13
C ASN A 199 7.92 10.61 5.25
N GLY A 200 7.69 9.44 5.84
CA GLY A 200 7.59 8.19 5.07
C GLY A 200 6.41 8.20 4.07
N LEU A 201 5.29 8.84 4.41
CA LEU A 201 4.18 9.04 3.48
C LEU A 201 4.53 10.00 2.33
N LEU A 202 5.27 11.07 2.62
CA LEU A 202 5.76 11.99 1.58
C LEU A 202 6.70 11.28 0.61
N ASP A 203 7.68 10.54 1.13
CA ASP A 203 8.62 9.75 0.32
C ASP A 203 7.89 8.73 -0.57
N TYR A 204 6.86 8.08 -0.03
CA TYR A 204 6.02 7.14 -0.78
C TYR A 204 5.25 7.83 -1.91
N ILE A 205 4.64 8.99 -1.64
CA ILE A 205 3.88 9.75 -2.65
C ILE A 205 4.82 10.26 -3.76
N GLU A 206 6.00 10.79 -3.40
CA GLU A 206 7.01 11.24 -4.37
C GLU A 206 7.54 10.08 -5.21
N GLY A 207 7.77 8.92 -4.61
CA GLY A 207 8.20 7.70 -5.31
C GLY A 207 7.14 7.13 -6.27
N LEU A 208 5.85 7.38 -6.02
CA LEU A 208 4.77 6.98 -6.95
C LEU A 208 4.62 7.92 -8.16
N GLN A 209 5.19 9.13 -8.11
CA GLN A 209 5.11 10.11 -9.20
C GLN A 209 6.25 9.97 -10.23
N GLN A 210 7.24 9.10 -9.98
CA GLN A 210 8.35 8.78 -10.88
C GLN A 210 8.05 7.53 -11.71
#